data_AF-A0A226DX06-F1
#
_entry.id   AF-A0A226DX06-F1
#
_cell.length_a   1.000
_cell.length_b   1.000
_cell.length_c   1.000
_cell.angle_alpha   90.00
_cell.angle_beta   90.00
_cell.angle_gamma   90.00
#
_symmetry.space_group_name_H-M   'P 1'
#
loop_
_entity.id
_entity.type
_entity.pdbx_description
1 polymer ?
#
loop_
_entity_poly.entity_id
_entity_poly.type
_entity_poly.pdbx_seq_one_letter_code
_entity_poly.pdbx_strand_id
1 'polypeptide(L)'
;MWHREGHYHLRRAIKVAQLGSLNTAHCFVWNEKTQRAQPVAQNSRNQCAFQFLLFSFIFIWEPILLIRCYQLSQSSHNADEGLVIRAYFTFPVALLVWMLIPFVFRLASPSGPEKFVRYYEALSDLEIYLEGLIEPLGQNFGGKRYIKAKSKISLFVTLLYQGFDYAGPVIASFFAVSKFNPFFEFVQDFLNLEEFCVHIGTLFRIAIGLVSLMLGTIMISIFGICMLITVYAIVTLYLWTLVITPPVRGLSTSSNKLLPFEVSIKIYRCLRIMSLQQSDMARNFVHSCMHHFYLVLLSTAALYYCMMQFLPGRKVSIMVIMSSLVIFVISSVIEYFVICFIAKGSSASKDFIARMRIIHGRDKRKRATMRSLLPNFINLEIVGKGLSENPLFSLKFSNKMTENLEKALQITGLLQYKDKFREIDVDDPIFLKLLDSAAGSVEDRLLAIGNSSVCWSQI
;
A
#
# COMPACT_ATOMS: atom_id res chain seq x y z
N MET A 1 4.59 10.50 18.15
CA MET A 1 3.52 10.49 17.11
C MET A 1 3.15 9.06 16.66
N TRP A 2 2.60 8.81 15.46
CA TRP A 2 2.16 7.46 14.98
C TRP A 2 3.32 6.62 14.41
N HIS A 3 4.46 7.23 14.04
CA HIS A 3 5.68 6.56 13.55
C HIS A 3 6.08 5.34 14.36
N ARG A 4 5.95 5.38 15.70
CA ARG A 4 6.30 4.26 16.58
C ARG A 4 5.41 3.04 16.36
N GLU A 5 4.11 3.25 16.18
CA GLU A 5 3.16 2.17 15.89
C GLU A 5 3.37 1.63 14.48
N GLY A 6 3.60 2.52 13.51
CA GLY A 6 3.99 2.13 12.16
C GLY A 6 5.22 1.23 12.15
N HIS A 7 6.29 1.60 12.86
CA HIS A 7 7.53 0.82 12.97
C HIS A 7 7.29 -0.53 13.64
N TYR A 8 6.48 -0.56 14.69
CA TYR A 8 6.11 -1.80 15.37
C TYR A 8 5.42 -2.80 14.41
N HIS A 9 4.43 -2.33 13.65
CA HIS A 9 3.74 -3.16 12.67
C HIS A 9 4.66 -3.58 11.52
N LEU A 10 5.58 -2.73 11.07
CA LEU A 10 6.51 -3.06 9.99
C LEU A 10 7.49 -4.16 10.43
N ARG A 11 8.09 -4.01 11.62
CA ARG A 11 8.98 -5.02 12.21
C ARG A 11 8.27 -6.37 12.32
N ARG A 12 7.03 -6.36 12.81
CA ARG A 12 6.21 -7.57 12.96
C ARG A 12 5.92 -8.22 11.60
N ALA A 13 5.46 -7.45 10.61
CA ALA A 13 5.16 -7.96 9.27
C ALA A 13 6.39 -8.55 8.56
N ILE A 14 7.57 -7.91 8.71
CA ILE A 14 8.83 -8.46 8.18
C ILE A 14 9.16 -9.79 8.85
N LYS A 15 9.04 -9.90 10.18
CA LYS A 15 9.29 -11.16 10.90
C LYS A 15 8.31 -12.25 10.48
N VAL A 16 7.04 -11.93 10.28
CA VAL A 16 6.02 -12.89 9.79
C VAL A 16 6.36 -13.37 8.37
N ALA A 17 6.76 -12.46 7.46
CA ALA A 17 7.18 -12.83 6.11
C ALA A 17 8.43 -13.74 6.11
N GLN A 18 9.39 -13.44 6.98
CA GLN A 18 10.59 -14.26 7.16
C GLN A 18 10.23 -15.65 7.71
N LEU A 19 9.40 -15.73 8.74
CA LEU A 19 8.97 -17.02 9.31
C LEU A 19 8.11 -17.84 8.33
N GLY A 20 7.19 -17.20 7.61
CA GLY A 20 6.35 -17.87 6.60
C GLY A 20 7.15 -18.43 5.43
N SER A 21 8.32 -17.85 5.13
CA SER A 21 9.27 -18.37 4.15
C SER A 21 10.35 -19.28 4.73
N LEU A 22 10.25 -19.66 6.01
CA LEU A 22 11.29 -20.40 6.72
C LEU A 22 12.68 -19.74 6.63
N ASN A 23 12.71 -18.40 6.59
CA ASN A 23 13.87 -17.55 6.37
C ASN A 23 14.58 -17.76 5.01
N THR A 24 13.95 -18.43 4.04
CA THR A 24 14.58 -18.76 2.76
C THR A 24 14.24 -17.77 1.64
N ALA A 25 13.03 -17.22 1.62
CA ALA A 25 12.53 -16.41 0.51
C ALA A 25 11.87 -15.11 1.01
N HIS A 26 12.68 -14.07 1.21
CA HIS A 26 12.22 -12.75 1.66
C HIS A 26 13.05 -11.63 1.04
N CYS A 27 12.46 -10.44 0.92
CA CYS A 27 13.11 -9.25 0.35
C CYS A 27 13.49 -8.18 1.40
N PHE A 28 13.07 -8.35 2.65
CA PHE A 28 13.34 -7.42 3.75
C PHE A 28 13.90 -8.13 4.98
N VAL A 29 14.82 -7.47 5.67
CA VAL A 29 15.36 -7.88 6.97
C VAL A 29 15.18 -6.74 7.96
N TRP A 30 14.84 -7.05 9.21
CA TRP A 30 14.84 -6.06 10.28
C TRP A 30 16.21 -6.01 10.96
N ASN A 31 16.86 -4.85 10.95
CA ASN A 31 18.13 -4.66 11.62
C ASN A 31 17.90 -4.25 13.08
N GLU A 32 18.19 -5.14 14.02
CA GLU A 32 17.97 -4.91 15.45
C GLU A 32 18.91 -3.84 16.04
N LYS A 33 20.05 -3.53 15.40
CA LYS A 33 20.96 -2.46 15.86
C LYS A 33 20.43 -1.08 15.48
N THR A 34 19.98 -0.94 14.24
CA THR A 34 19.49 0.36 13.72
C THR A 34 18.01 0.56 13.96
N GLN A 35 17.26 -0.49 14.35
CA GLN A 35 15.80 -0.50 14.45
C GLN A 35 15.13 -0.02 13.16
N ARG A 36 15.68 -0.43 12.01
CA ARG A 36 15.23 -0.08 10.66
C ARG A 36 15.06 -1.32 9.80
N ALA A 37 14.11 -1.25 8.87
CA ALA A 37 14.02 -2.21 7.79
C ALA A 37 15.18 -2.01 6.81
N GLN A 38 15.77 -3.10 6.32
CA GLN A 38 16.80 -3.08 5.31
C GLN A 38 16.39 -3.98 4.15
N PRO A 39 16.66 -3.59 2.90
CA PRO A 39 16.52 -4.51 1.79
C PRO A 39 17.54 -5.64 1.98
N VAL A 40 17.12 -6.85 1.62
CA VAL A 40 18.06 -7.97 1.51
C VAL A 40 19.12 -7.62 0.46
N ALA A 41 20.38 -7.95 0.71
CA ALA A 41 21.47 -7.68 -0.22
C ALA A 41 21.16 -8.27 -1.61
N GLN A 42 21.40 -7.46 -2.66
CA GLN A 42 21.27 -7.92 -4.03
C GLN A 42 22.16 -9.15 -4.25
N ASN A 43 21.67 -10.12 -5.03
CA ASN A 43 22.35 -11.40 -5.31
C ASN A 43 22.57 -12.32 -4.09
N SER A 44 22.02 -12.00 -2.92
CA SER A 44 22.00 -12.96 -1.81
C SER A 44 21.07 -14.14 -2.13
N ARG A 45 21.35 -15.29 -1.53
CA ARG A 45 20.55 -16.51 -1.67
C ARG A 45 19.06 -16.27 -1.38
N ASN A 46 18.74 -15.43 -0.39
CA ASN A 46 17.37 -15.16 0.02
C ASN A 46 16.59 -14.36 -1.04
N GLN A 47 17.24 -13.36 -1.65
CA GLN A 47 16.63 -12.59 -2.74
C GLN A 47 16.47 -13.44 -4.01
N CYS A 48 17.47 -14.25 -4.35
CA CYS A 48 17.36 -15.18 -5.49
C CYS A 48 16.25 -16.20 -5.29
N ALA A 49 16.10 -16.77 -4.08
CA ALA A 49 15.00 -17.67 -3.74
C ALA A 49 13.63 -16.97 -3.82
N PHE A 50 13.54 -15.72 -3.37
CA PHE A 50 12.34 -14.90 -3.51
C PHE A 50 11.97 -14.65 -4.98
N GLN A 51 12.94 -14.31 -5.82
CA GLN A 51 12.74 -14.14 -7.28
C GLN A 51 12.33 -15.46 -7.94
N PHE A 52 12.99 -16.57 -7.61
CA PHE A 52 12.63 -17.89 -8.13
C PHE A 52 11.19 -18.27 -7.75
N LEU A 53 10.78 -18.00 -6.51
CA LEU A 53 9.42 -18.22 -6.03
C LEU A 53 8.41 -17.40 -6.85
N LEU A 54 8.69 -16.12 -7.10
CA LEU A 54 7.86 -15.29 -7.98
C LEU A 54 7.76 -15.87 -9.39
N PHE A 55 8.90 -16.24 -9.99
CA PHE A 55 8.89 -16.81 -11.34
C PHE A 55 8.12 -18.13 -11.40
N SER A 56 8.27 -18.99 -10.40
CA SER A 56 7.45 -20.19 -10.26
C SER A 56 5.97 -19.82 -10.23
N PHE A 57 5.60 -18.81 -9.44
CA PHE A 57 4.22 -18.36 -9.32
C PHE A 57 3.61 -17.91 -10.66
N ILE A 58 4.33 -17.08 -11.42
CA ILE A 58 3.87 -16.56 -12.72
C ILE A 58 3.86 -17.66 -13.79
N PHE A 59 4.90 -18.49 -13.86
CA PHE A 59 5.05 -19.43 -14.98
C PHE A 59 4.42 -20.81 -14.74
N ILE A 60 4.09 -21.15 -13.50
CA ILE A 60 3.53 -22.47 -13.14
C ILE A 60 2.16 -22.29 -12.49
N TRP A 61 2.08 -21.54 -11.38
CA TRP A 61 0.86 -21.50 -10.58
C TRP A 61 -0.27 -20.71 -11.26
N GLU A 62 0.05 -19.56 -11.86
CA GLU A 62 -0.93 -18.75 -12.58
C GLU A 62 -1.55 -19.49 -13.79
N PRO A 63 -0.77 -20.14 -14.69
CA PRO A 63 -1.34 -20.94 -15.78
C PRO A 63 -2.24 -22.08 -15.28
N ILE A 64 -1.85 -22.78 -14.21
CA ILE A 64 -2.69 -23.84 -13.62
C ILE A 64 -4.03 -23.25 -13.15
N LEU A 65 -4.00 -22.12 -12.44
CA LEU A 65 -5.23 -21.45 -11.99
C LEU A 65 -6.10 -20.99 -13.15
N LEU A 66 -5.50 -20.45 -14.22
CA LEU A 66 -6.23 -20.02 -15.41
C LEU A 66 -6.89 -21.19 -16.13
N ILE A 67 -6.18 -22.30 -16.30
CA ILE A 67 -6.74 -23.53 -16.88
C ILE A 67 -7.90 -24.04 -16.04
N ARG A 68 -7.75 -24.08 -14.70
CA ARG A 68 -8.84 -24.49 -13.80
C ARG A 68 -10.04 -23.53 -13.86
N CYS A 69 -9.80 -22.22 -13.87
CA CYS A 69 -10.87 -21.22 -14.04
C CYS A 69 -11.64 -21.44 -15.35
N TYR A 70 -10.92 -21.73 -16.44
CA TYR A 70 -11.52 -22.03 -17.75
C TYR A 70 -12.31 -23.34 -17.73
N GLN A 71 -11.75 -24.43 -17.20
CA GLN A 71 -12.46 -25.71 -17.09
C GLN A 71 -13.75 -25.58 -16.27
N LEU A 72 -13.71 -24.86 -15.15
CA LEU A 72 -14.87 -24.62 -14.30
C LEU A 72 -15.91 -23.73 -14.98
N SER A 73 -15.50 -22.74 -15.80
CA SER A 73 -16.44 -21.90 -16.54
C SER A 73 -17.12 -22.61 -17.71
N GLN A 74 -16.50 -23.66 -18.27
CA GLN A 74 -17.08 -24.50 -19.32
C GLN A 74 -17.95 -25.64 -18.77
N SER A 75 -17.81 -25.99 -17.49
CA SER A 75 -18.56 -27.10 -16.90
C SER A 75 -20.05 -26.79 -16.76
N SER A 76 -20.90 -27.76 -17.11
CA SER A 76 -22.35 -27.62 -16.98
C SER A 76 -22.76 -27.58 -15.52
N HIS A 77 -23.48 -26.53 -15.11
CA HIS A 77 -23.94 -26.36 -13.73
C HIS A 77 -24.77 -27.53 -13.19
N ASN A 78 -25.43 -28.30 -14.05
CA ASN A 78 -26.35 -29.36 -13.64
C ASN A 78 -25.68 -30.72 -13.46
N ALA A 79 -24.43 -30.90 -13.92
CA ALA A 79 -23.80 -32.21 -13.97
C ALA A 79 -22.95 -32.55 -12.73
N ASP A 80 -22.40 -31.56 -12.02
CA ASP A 80 -21.49 -31.77 -10.89
C ASP A 80 -21.99 -31.06 -9.62
N GLU A 81 -22.36 -31.85 -8.61
CA GLU A 81 -22.75 -31.36 -7.29
C GLU A 81 -21.62 -30.59 -6.59
N GLY A 82 -20.36 -30.93 -6.88
CA GLY A 82 -19.17 -30.32 -6.30
C GLY A 82 -18.72 -29.03 -6.98
N LEU A 83 -19.31 -28.67 -8.12
CA LEU A 83 -18.86 -27.56 -8.95
C LEU A 83 -18.78 -26.23 -8.20
N VAL A 84 -19.81 -25.90 -7.41
CA VAL A 84 -19.87 -24.64 -6.64
C VAL A 84 -18.71 -24.56 -5.65
N ILE A 85 -18.37 -25.68 -5.01
CA ILE A 85 -17.27 -25.74 -4.05
C ILE A 85 -15.93 -25.59 -4.79
N ARG A 86 -15.72 -26.32 -5.88
CA ARG A 86 -14.50 -26.19 -6.72
C ARG A 86 -14.29 -24.76 -7.23
N ALA A 87 -15.35 -24.14 -7.72
CA ALA A 87 -15.34 -22.75 -8.15
C ALA A 87 -14.97 -21.80 -6.99
N TYR A 88 -15.54 -22.01 -5.81
CA TYR A 88 -15.19 -21.22 -4.62
C TYR A 88 -13.72 -21.34 -4.20
N PHE A 89 -13.09 -22.52 -4.36
CA PHE A 89 -11.66 -22.67 -4.04
C PHE A 89 -10.75 -22.10 -5.14
N THR A 90 -11.22 -22.04 -6.38
CA THR A 90 -10.40 -21.63 -7.53
C THR A 90 -10.44 -20.13 -7.77
N PHE A 91 -11.62 -19.52 -7.91
CA PHE A 91 -11.74 -18.12 -8.35
C PHE A 91 -11.19 -17.10 -7.33
N PRO A 92 -11.49 -17.18 -6.01
CA PRO A 92 -10.89 -16.30 -5.01
C PRO A 92 -9.38 -16.43 -4.91
N VAL A 93 -8.84 -17.65 -5.06
CA VAL A 93 -7.38 -17.88 -5.08
C VAL A 93 -6.76 -17.23 -6.30
N ALA A 94 -7.33 -17.43 -7.49
CA ALA A 94 -6.89 -16.78 -8.72
C ALA A 94 -6.94 -15.25 -8.62
N LEU A 95 -8.01 -14.70 -8.05
CA LEU A 95 -8.14 -13.27 -7.83
C LEU A 95 -7.09 -12.74 -6.84
N LEU A 96 -6.82 -13.47 -5.75
CA LEU A 96 -5.76 -13.15 -4.79
C LEU A 96 -4.38 -13.16 -5.45
N VAL A 97 -4.08 -14.18 -6.25
CA VAL A 97 -2.85 -14.29 -7.04
C VAL A 97 -2.69 -13.04 -7.91
N TRP A 98 -3.70 -12.69 -8.70
CA TRP A 98 -3.69 -11.51 -9.57
C TRP A 98 -3.55 -10.20 -8.81
N MET A 99 -4.18 -10.06 -7.65
CA MET A 99 -4.00 -8.89 -6.78
C MET A 99 -2.54 -8.68 -6.36
N LEU A 100 -1.78 -9.77 -6.20
CA LEU A 100 -0.46 -9.75 -5.60
C LEU A 100 0.68 -9.68 -6.61
N ILE A 101 0.49 -10.18 -7.83
CA ILE A 101 1.53 -10.23 -8.86
C ILE A 101 2.28 -8.89 -8.98
N PRO A 102 1.62 -7.71 -9.10
CA PRO A 102 2.36 -6.47 -9.28
C PRO A 102 3.15 -6.01 -8.06
N PHE A 103 2.69 -6.32 -6.85
CA PHE A 103 3.45 -6.04 -5.63
C PHE A 103 4.71 -6.90 -5.59
N VAL A 104 4.57 -8.21 -5.81
CA VAL A 104 5.71 -9.14 -5.77
C VAL A 104 6.66 -8.85 -6.92
N PHE A 105 6.17 -8.55 -8.12
CA PHE A 105 6.98 -8.17 -9.27
C PHE A 105 7.81 -6.91 -8.97
N ARG A 106 7.20 -5.90 -8.35
CA ARG A 106 7.92 -4.69 -7.96
C ARG A 106 8.98 -4.99 -6.92
N LEU A 107 8.69 -5.82 -5.91
CA LEU A 107 9.63 -6.20 -4.86
C LEU A 107 10.73 -7.18 -5.31
N ALA A 108 10.48 -7.96 -6.35
CA ALA A 108 11.48 -8.86 -6.93
C ALA A 108 12.51 -8.09 -7.77
N SER A 109 12.14 -6.89 -8.26
CA SER A 109 13.06 -6.04 -9.02
C SER A 109 14.26 -5.59 -8.15
N PRO A 110 15.47 -5.43 -8.73
CA PRO A 110 16.69 -5.11 -7.96
C PRO A 110 16.60 -3.84 -7.10
N SER A 111 15.88 -2.82 -7.59
CA SER A 111 15.69 -1.54 -6.87
C SER A 111 14.38 -1.48 -6.08
N GLY A 112 13.53 -2.50 -6.18
CA GLY A 112 12.20 -2.50 -5.58
C GLY A 112 12.20 -2.40 -4.06
N PRO A 113 12.83 -3.35 -3.35
CA PRO A 113 12.91 -3.34 -1.89
C PRO A 113 13.60 -2.08 -1.35
N GLU A 114 14.67 -1.64 -2.02
CA GLU A 114 15.38 -0.43 -1.64
C GLU A 114 14.49 0.82 -1.76
N LYS A 115 13.79 0.98 -2.90
CA LYS A 115 12.84 2.09 -3.08
C LYS A 115 11.73 2.03 -2.03
N PHE A 116 11.21 0.84 -1.72
CA PHE A 116 10.20 0.66 -0.67
C PHE A 116 10.70 1.13 0.71
N VAL A 117 11.91 0.71 1.12
CA VAL A 117 12.51 1.13 2.40
C VAL A 117 12.74 2.64 2.42
N ARG A 118 13.31 3.21 1.35
CA ARG A 118 13.52 4.67 1.25
C ARG A 118 12.20 5.45 1.36
N TYR A 119 11.14 4.98 0.71
CA TYR A 119 9.81 5.59 0.83
C TYR A 119 9.31 5.55 2.27
N TYR A 120 9.43 4.41 2.95
CA TYR A 120 9.01 4.26 4.33
C TYR A 120 9.81 5.16 5.27
N GLU A 121 11.14 5.15 5.14
CA GLU A 121 12.04 5.99 5.95
C GLU A 121 11.75 7.47 5.74
N ALA A 122 11.60 7.94 4.50
CA ALA A 122 11.26 9.32 4.22
C ALA A 122 9.91 9.74 4.85
N LEU A 123 8.91 8.85 4.88
CA LEU A 123 7.65 9.12 5.57
C LEU A 123 7.82 9.22 7.10
N SER A 124 8.63 8.34 7.68
CA SER A 124 8.92 8.31 9.12
C SER A 124 9.76 9.51 9.56
N ASP A 125 10.82 9.82 8.83
CA ASP A 125 11.70 10.96 9.07
C ASP A 125 10.93 12.28 8.94
N LEU A 126 10.01 12.37 7.97
CA LEU A 126 9.11 13.52 7.85
C LEU A 126 8.20 13.65 9.07
N GLU A 127 7.64 12.57 9.60
CA GLU A 127 6.84 12.61 10.83
C GLU A 127 7.66 13.03 12.07
N ILE A 128 8.90 12.55 12.18
CA ILE A 128 9.83 12.96 13.24
C ILE A 128 10.16 14.46 13.12
N TYR A 129 10.42 14.94 11.90
CA TYR A 129 10.65 16.35 11.63
C TYR A 129 9.43 17.22 12.02
N LEU A 130 8.22 16.78 11.67
CA LEU A 130 6.99 17.46 12.08
C LEU A 130 6.82 17.51 13.61
N GLU A 131 7.23 16.44 14.32
CA GLU A 131 7.24 16.40 15.80
C GLU A 131 8.21 17.43 16.39
N GLY A 132 9.41 17.57 15.80
CA GLY A 132 10.38 18.59 16.19
C GLY A 132 9.91 20.04 15.96
N LEU A 133 9.03 20.29 14.99
CA LEU A 133 8.46 21.64 14.77
C LEU A 133 7.52 22.10 15.87
N ILE A 134 6.91 21.17 16.62
CA ILE A 134 5.94 21.48 17.68
C ILE A 134 6.51 21.33 19.09
N GLU A 135 7.58 20.57 19.27
CA GLU A 135 8.20 20.31 20.58
C GLU A 135 8.54 21.60 21.35
N PRO A 136 9.12 22.65 20.74
CA PRO A 136 9.41 23.91 21.45
C PRO A 136 8.17 24.66 21.94
N LEU A 137 7.00 24.36 21.39
CA LEU A 137 5.75 25.05 21.72
C LEU A 137 5.07 24.45 22.97
N GLY A 138 5.51 23.28 23.44
CA GLY A 138 5.00 22.55 24.60
C GLY A 138 4.18 21.30 24.27
N GLN A 139 3.81 20.54 25.30
CA GLN A 139 3.03 19.30 25.15
C GLN A 139 1.54 19.59 24.90
N ASN A 140 0.88 18.75 24.07
CA ASN A 140 -0.57 18.69 23.79
C ASN A 140 -1.17 19.45 22.58
N PHE A 141 -0.43 19.75 21.51
CA PHE A 141 -0.97 20.46 20.33
C PHE A 141 -2.06 19.73 19.50
N GLY A 142 -2.36 18.47 19.78
CA GLY A 142 -3.49 17.76 19.16
C GLY A 142 -4.79 17.76 19.98
N GLY A 143 -4.70 18.12 21.26
CA GLY A 143 -5.80 18.04 22.23
C GLY A 143 -6.51 16.68 22.30
N LYS A 144 -7.70 16.67 22.91
CA LYS A 144 -8.54 15.46 23.04
C LYS A 144 -8.96 14.88 21.68
N ARG A 145 -9.08 15.71 20.63
CA ARG A 145 -9.49 15.29 19.28
C ARG A 145 -8.45 14.36 18.65
N TYR A 146 -7.18 14.74 18.67
CA TYR A 146 -6.09 13.90 18.18
C TYR A 146 -6.00 12.59 18.94
N ILE A 147 -5.99 12.62 20.28
CA ILE A 147 -5.85 11.42 21.11
C ILE A 147 -6.99 10.42 20.83
N LYS A 148 -8.23 10.91 20.74
CA LYS A 148 -9.40 10.09 20.40
C LYS A 148 -9.30 9.51 18.99
N ALA A 149 -8.85 10.29 18.00
CA ALA A 149 -8.67 9.81 16.63
C ALA A 149 -7.56 8.76 16.56
N LYS A 150 -6.41 9.03 17.18
CA LYS A 150 -5.27 8.12 17.25
C LYS A 150 -5.68 6.79 17.85
N SER A 151 -6.27 6.77 19.05
CA SER A 151 -6.70 5.53 19.72
C SER A 151 -7.63 4.67 18.85
N LYS A 152 -8.61 5.28 18.17
CA LYS A 152 -9.51 4.57 17.26
C LYS A 152 -8.79 3.98 16.05
N ILE A 153 -7.86 4.73 15.45
CA ILE A 153 -7.05 4.27 14.33
C ILE A 153 -6.14 3.13 14.76
N SER A 154 -5.42 3.28 15.87
CA SER A 154 -4.53 2.28 16.42
C SER A 154 -5.26 0.96 16.67
N LEU A 155 -6.46 1.02 17.26
CA LEU A 155 -7.31 -0.16 17.46
C LEU A 155 -7.64 -0.82 16.11
N PHE A 156 -8.07 -0.03 15.13
CA PHE A 156 -8.43 -0.55 13.82
C PHE A 156 -7.25 -1.21 13.10
N VAL A 157 -6.10 -0.52 13.05
CA VAL A 157 -4.88 -1.02 12.41
C VAL A 157 -4.39 -2.28 13.13
N THR A 158 -4.45 -2.31 14.47
CA THR A 158 -4.10 -3.50 15.24
C THR A 158 -4.99 -4.69 14.87
N LEU A 159 -6.31 -4.49 14.80
CA LEU A 159 -7.24 -5.54 14.40
C LEU A 159 -6.97 -6.03 12.97
N LEU A 160 -6.68 -5.11 12.04
CA LEU A 160 -6.33 -5.45 10.66
C LEU A 160 -5.08 -6.33 10.59
N TYR A 161 -4.00 -5.95 11.27
CA TYR A 161 -2.75 -6.74 11.31
C TYR A 161 -2.87 -8.03 12.11
N GLN A 162 -3.71 -8.07 13.14
CA GLN A 162 -4.08 -9.34 13.78
C GLN A 162 -4.82 -10.26 12.80
N GLY A 163 -5.70 -9.70 11.97
CA GLY A 163 -6.34 -10.43 10.87
C GLY A 163 -5.30 -11.01 9.91
N PHE A 164 -4.36 -10.20 9.40
CA PHE A 164 -3.33 -10.70 8.48
C PHE A 164 -2.43 -11.76 9.11
N ASP A 165 -1.98 -11.55 10.35
CA ASP A 165 -0.96 -12.42 10.94
C ASP A 165 -1.52 -13.71 11.55
N TYR A 166 -2.79 -13.72 11.97
CA TYR A 166 -3.40 -14.89 12.62
C TYR A 166 -4.52 -15.50 11.79
N ALA A 167 -5.49 -14.70 11.33
CA ALA A 167 -6.60 -15.23 10.53
C ALA A 167 -6.14 -15.60 9.11
N GLY A 168 -5.25 -14.82 8.51
CA GLY A 168 -4.70 -15.06 7.17
C GLY A 168 -4.10 -16.46 7.02
N PRO A 169 -3.11 -16.87 7.84
CA PRO A 169 -2.53 -18.21 7.78
C PRO A 169 -3.54 -19.33 8.03
N VAL A 170 -4.51 -19.13 8.92
CA VAL A 170 -5.58 -20.10 9.18
C VAL A 170 -6.45 -20.30 7.95
N ILE A 171 -6.88 -19.20 7.31
CA ILE A 171 -7.62 -19.25 6.04
C ILE A 171 -6.77 -19.92 4.96
N ALA A 172 -5.53 -19.50 4.77
CA ALA A 172 -4.61 -20.10 3.81
C ALA A 172 -4.45 -21.61 4.04
N SER A 173 -4.38 -22.05 5.30
CA SER A 173 -4.31 -23.47 5.65
C SER A 173 -5.57 -24.22 5.21
N PHE A 174 -6.76 -23.66 5.42
CA PHE A 174 -8.01 -24.26 4.94
C PHE A 174 -8.03 -24.42 3.42
N PHE A 175 -7.63 -23.39 2.66
CA PHE A 175 -7.52 -23.49 1.20
C PHE A 175 -6.47 -24.51 0.76
N ALA A 176 -5.32 -24.52 1.44
CA ALA A 176 -4.19 -25.35 1.10
C ALA A 176 -4.43 -26.85 1.32
N VAL A 177 -5.01 -27.24 2.46
CA VAL A 177 -5.21 -28.68 2.79
C VAL A 177 -6.54 -29.24 2.27
N SER A 178 -7.41 -28.39 1.71
CA SER A 178 -8.68 -28.81 1.12
C SER A 178 -8.46 -29.80 -0.01
N LYS A 179 -9.39 -30.77 -0.15
CA LYS A 179 -9.42 -31.66 -1.32
C LYS A 179 -9.75 -30.91 -2.62
N PHE A 180 -10.29 -29.70 -2.48
CA PHE A 180 -10.63 -28.80 -3.58
C PHE A 180 -9.53 -27.77 -3.86
N ASN A 181 -8.32 -27.97 -3.34
CA ASN A 181 -7.18 -27.12 -3.69
C ASN A 181 -6.97 -27.20 -5.22
N PRO A 182 -7.01 -26.06 -5.95
CA PRO A 182 -7.00 -26.07 -7.42
C PRO A 182 -5.72 -26.68 -8.00
N PHE A 183 -4.60 -26.61 -7.30
CA PHE A 183 -3.33 -27.21 -7.71
C PHE A 183 -3.33 -28.72 -7.52
N PHE A 184 -3.92 -29.19 -6.41
CA PHE A 184 -4.07 -30.62 -6.18
C PHE A 184 -5.03 -31.23 -7.20
N GLU A 185 -6.18 -30.61 -7.46
CA GLU A 185 -7.12 -31.09 -8.47
C GLU A 185 -6.48 -31.12 -9.87
N PHE A 186 -5.71 -30.09 -10.24
CA PHE A 186 -4.98 -30.10 -11.51
C PHE A 186 -3.98 -31.26 -11.62
N VAL A 187 -3.19 -31.53 -10.58
CA VAL A 187 -2.24 -32.65 -10.56
C VAL A 187 -2.96 -34.00 -10.56
N GLN A 188 -4.08 -34.11 -9.84
CA GLN A 188 -4.93 -35.29 -9.84
C GLN A 188 -5.44 -35.61 -11.26
N ASP A 189 -5.96 -34.60 -11.97
CA ASP A 189 -6.47 -34.74 -13.34
C ASP A 189 -5.34 -35.05 -14.33
N PHE A 190 -4.19 -34.39 -14.20
CA PHE A 190 -3.06 -34.53 -15.12
C PHE A 190 -2.36 -35.89 -15.02
N LEU A 191 -2.20 -36.42 -13.80
CA LEU A 191 -1.54 -37.71 -13.54
C LEU A 191 -2.52 -38.88 -13.44
N ASN A 192 -3.83 -38.62 -13.60
CA ASN A 192 -4.89 -39.60 -13.40
C ASN A 192 -4.76 -40.35 -12.06
N LEU A 193 -4.56 -39.59 -10.96
CA LEU A 193 -4.27 -40.16 -9.64
C LEU A 193 -5.40 -41.02 -9.06
N GLU A 194 -6.59 -41.02 -9.67
CA GLU A 194 -7.71 -41.87 -9.29
C GLU A 194 -7.41 -43.36 -9.50
N GLU A 195 -6.55 -43.70 -10.47
CA GLU A 195 -6.12 -45.07 -10.75
C GLU A 195 -5.04 -45.56 -9.76
N PHE A 196 -4.37 -44.64 -9.07
CA PHE A 196 -3.32 -44.97 -8.12
C PHE A 196 -3.86 -45.23 -6.71
N CYS A 197 -3.06 -45.89 -5.88
CA CYS A 197 -3.41 -46.18 -4.49
C CYS A 197 -3.75 -44.90 -3.70
N VAL A 198 -4.81 -44.95 -2.86
CA VAL A 198 -5.30 -43.84 -2.00
C VAL A 198 -4.18 -43.18 -1.19
N HIS A 199 -3.17 -43.95 -0.80
CA HIS A 199 -2.00 -43.45 -0.06
C HIS A 199 -1.15 -42.48 -0.89
N ILE A 200 -0.96 -42.75 -2.19
CA ILE A 200 -0.20 -41.89 -3.09
C ILE A 200 -0.94 -40.57 -3.30
N GLY A 201 -2.24 -40.62 -3.59
CA GLY A 201 -3.07 -39.41 -3.72
C GLY A 201 -3.07 -38.54 -2.46
N THR A 202 -3.12 -39.18 -1.28
CA THR A 202 -3.03 -38.47 0.01
C THR A 202 -1.67 -37.80 0.21
N LEU A 203 -0.58 -38.48 -0.16
CA LEU A 203 0.77 -37.92 -0.09
C LEU A 203 0.92 -36.69 -0.99
N PHE A 204 0.45 -36.76 -2.24
CA PHE A 204 0.44 -35.60 -3.15
C PHE A 204 -0.39 -34.45 -2.61
N ARG A 205 -1.57 -34.73 -2.05
CA ARG A 205 -2.43 -33.72 -1.43
C ARG A 205 -1.71 -32.99 -0.28
N ILE A 206 -1.03 -33.73 0.60
CA ILE A 206 -0.27 -33.14 1.71
C ILE A 206 0.89 -32.32 1.16
N ALA A 207 1.66 -32.85 0.22
CA ALA A 207 2.81 -32.16 -0.36
C ALA A 207 2.42 -30.85 -1.05
N ILE A 208 1.43 -30.90 -1.96
CA ILE A 208 0.93 -29.71 -2.68
C ILE A 208 0.27 -28.73 -1.71
N GLY A 209 -0.46 -29.23 -0.70
CA GLY A 209 -1.03 -28.40 0.35
C GLY A 209 0.03 -27.65 1.14
N LEU A 210 1.12 -28.31 1.56
CA LEU A 210 2.21 -27.64 2.27
C LEU A 210 2.88 -26.56 1.41
N VAL A 211 3.13 -26.83 0.13
CA VAL A 211 3.68 -25.81 -0.79
C VAL A 211 2.70 -24.64 -0.96
N SER A 212 1.43 -24.94 -1.18
CA SER A 212 0.36 -23.92 -1.32
C SER A 212 0.26 -23.05 -0.07
N LEU A 213 0.39 -23.64 1.12
CA LEU A 213 0.35 -22.92 2.40
C LEU A 213 1.55 -21.98 2.57
N MET A 214 2.76 -22.47 2.29
CA MET A 214 3.97 -21.62 2.34
C MET A 214 3.84 -20.44 1.37
N LEU A 215 3.44 -20.70 0.13
CA LEU A 215 3.24 -19.66 -0.86
C LEU A 215 2.15 -18.66 -0.42
N GLY A 216 1.00 -19.16 0.03
CA GLY A 216 -0.10 -18.33 0.50
C GLY A 216 0.28 -17.43 1.67
N THR A 217 1.03 -17.94 2.65
CA THR A 217 1.48 -17.16 3.80
C THR A 217 2.52 -16.10 3.44
N ILE A 218 3.47 -16.41 2.56
CA ILE A 218 4.42 -15.44 1.99
C ILE A 218 3.67 -14.31 1.28
N MET A 219 2.69 -14.68 0.45
CA MET A 219 1.86 -13.77 -0.32
C MET A 219 1.03 -12.83 0.56
N ILE A 220 0.35 -13.36 1.58
CA ILE A 220 -0.40 -12.56 2.57
C ILE A 220 0.53 -11.61 3.32
N SER A 221 1.75 -12.05 3.67
CA SER A 221 2.71 -11.22 4.39
C SER A 221 3.21 -10.05 3.55
N ILE A 222 3.54 -10.29 2.28
CA ILE A 222 3.95 -9.24 1.33
C ILE A 222 2.83 -8.23 1.14
N PHE A 223 1.60 -8.71 0.96
CA PHE A 223 0.43 -7.85 0.88
C PHE A 223 0.30 -6.97 2.14
N GLY A 224 0.44 -7.56 3.32
CA GLY A 224 0.41 -6.84 4.60
C GLY A 224 1.47 -5.74 4.71
N ILE A 225 2.70 -6.00 4.25
CA ILE A 225 3.79 -5.02 4.20
C ILE A 225 3.46 -3.87 3.24
N CYS A 226 3.00 -4.18 2.02
CA CYS A 226 2.62 -3.16 1.03
C CYS A 226 1.41 -2.33 1.45
N MET A 227 0.44 -2.95 2.14
CA MET A 227 -0.68 -2.24 2.73
C MET A 227 -0.23 -1.32 3.87
N LEU A 228 0.78 -1.71 4.66
CA LEU A 228 1.23 -0.95 5.82
C LEU A 228 1.69 0.45 5.47
N ILE A 229 2.49 0.58 4.42
CA ILE A 229 3.01 1.88 4.00
C ILE A 229 1.87 2.80 3.54
N THR A 230 0.84 2.24 2.91
CA THR A 230 -0.35 2.99 2.47
C THR A 230 -1.21 3.41 3.65
N VAL A 231 -1.47 2.50 4.58
CA VAL A 231 -2.16 2.81 5.85
C VAL A 231 -1.38 3.88 6.62
N TYR A 232 -0.06 3.77 6.68
CA TYR A 232 0.81 4.71 7.36
C TYR A 232 0.71 6.11 6.79
N ALA A 233 0.84 6.28 5.48
CA ALA A 233 0.67 7.58 4.85
C ALA A 233 -0.73 8.19 5.11
N ILE A 234 -1.80 7.40 4.98
CA ILE A 234 -3.18 7.87 5.22
C ILE A 234 -3.35 8.35 6.67
N VAL A 235 -2.90 7.54 7.63
CA VAL A 235 -3.02 7.83 9.06
C VAL A 235 -2.22 9.05 9.44
N THR A 236 -0.95 9.13 9.01
CA THR A 236 -0.07 10.26 9.28
C THR A 236 -0.65 11.54 8.70
N LEU A 237 -1.11 11.54 7.46
CA LEU A 237 -1.78 12.71 6.86
C LEU A 237 -3.01 13.14 7.64
N TYR A 238 -3.90 12.21 8.02
CA TYR A 238 -5.10 12.53 8.76
C TYR A 238 -4.78 13.09 10.15
N LEU A 239 -3.95 12.40 10.91
CA LEU A 239 -3.60 12.77 12.29
C LEU A 239 -2.88 14.11 12.35
N TRP A 240 -1.91 14.37 11.47
CA TRP A 240 -1.23 15.66 11.43
C TRP A 240 -2.13 16.79 10.97
N THR A 241 -3.05 16.53 10.04
CA THR A 241 -4.06 17.53 9.66
C THR A 241 -4.96 17.89 10.84
N LEU A 242 -5.29 16.93 11.72
CA LEU A 242 -6.01 17.22 12.96
C LEU A 242 -5.21 18.08 13.94
N VAL A 243 -3.89 17.87 14.05
CA VAL A 243 -3.00 18.65 14.92
C VAL A 243 -2.96 20.12 14.49
N ILE A 244 -2.87 20.39 13.18
CA ILE A 244 -2.79 21.76 12.67
C ILE A 244 -4.14 22.47 12.55
N THR A 245 -5.25 21.72 12.55
CA THR A 245 -6.60 22.29 12.45
C THR A 245 -6.97 23.06 13.73
N PRO A 246 -7.22 24.38 13.65
CA PRO A 246 -7.64 25.17 14.80
C PRO A 246 -8.93 24.64 15.44
N PRO A 247 -9.07 24.69 16.78
CA PRO A 247 -10.32 24.29 17.43
C PRO A 247 -11.50 25.19 17.01
N VAL A 248 -12.74 24.68 17.11
CA VAL A 248 -13.95 25.47 16.82
C VAL A 248 -14.09 26.58 17.87
N ARG A 249 -14.26 27.83 17.42
CA ARG A 249 -14.57 28.98 18.30
C ARG A 249 -15.82 28.63 19.13
N GLY A 250 -15.72 28.77 20.46
CA GLY A 250 -16.81 28.47 21.40
C GLY A 250 -16.63 27.20 22.24
N LEU A 251 -15.75 26.27 21.83
CA LEU A 251 -15.35 25.10 22.64
C LEU A 251 -13.96 25.25 23.28
N SER A 252 -13.46 26.49 23.35
CA SER A 252 -12.13 26.80 23.85
C SER A 252 -12.09 26.67 25.37
N THR A 253 -11.89 25.46 25.87
CA THR A 253 -11.25 25.28 27.17
C THR A 253 -9.90 26.00 27.14
N SER A 254 -9.59 26.76 28.18
CA SER A 254 -8.48 27.72 28.30
C SER A 254 -7.06 27.21 27.96
N SER A 255 -6.87 25.93 27.63
CA SER A 255 -5.55 25.30 27.43
C SER A 255 -5.15 25.03 25.97
N ASN A 256 -6.02 25.21 24.97
CA ASN A 256 -5.64 24.88 23.58
C ASN A 256 -4.88 26.05 22.94
N LYS A 257 -3.56 26.05 23.07
CA LYS A 257 -2.69 27.00 22.36
C LYS A 257 -2.82 26.80 20.85
N LEU A 258 -3.14 27.88 20.14
CA LEU A 258 -3.14 27.88 18.67
C LEU A 258 -1.71 27.81 18.16
N LEU A 259 -1.44 26.94 17.18
CA LEU A 259 -0.15 26.92 16.50
C LEU A 259 0.08 28.25 15.76
N PRO A 260 1.32 28.78 15.76
CA PRO A 260 1.65 29.92 14.92
C PRO A 260 1.29 29.66 13.45
N PHE A 261 0.87 30.72 12.74
CA PHE A 261 0.47 30.62 11.33
C PHE A 261 1.58 29.98 10.48
N GLU A 262 2.81 30.47 10.61
CA GLU A 262 3.95 30.00 9.81
C GLU A 262 4.27 28.53 10.06
N VAL A 263 4.23 28.08 11.32
CA VAL A 263 4.44 26.66 11.68
C VAL A 263 3.33 25.80 11.07
N SER A 264 2.08 26.22 11.18
CA SER A 264 0.93 25.49 10.62
C SER A 264 1.02 25.35 9.09
N ILE A 265 1.42 26.41 8.40
CA ILE A 265 1.63 26.40 6.94
C ILE A 265 2.82 25.52 6.57
N LYS A 266 3.92 25.57 7.34
CA LYS A 266 5.09 24.71 7.13
C LYS A 266 4.72 23.23 7.23
N ILE A 267 4.04 22.84 8.31
CA ILE A 267 3.53 21.48 8.50
C ILE A 267 2.59 21.10 7.34
N TYR A 268 1.65 21.98 6.96
CA TYR A 268 0.71 21.70 5.87
C TYR A 268 1.42 21.45 4.52
N ARG A 269 2.48 22.19 4.21
CA ARG A 269 3.30 21.98 3.00
C ARG A 269 4.05 20.65 3.05
N CYS A 270 4.60 20.27 4.20
CA CYS A 270 5.20 18.95 4.40
C CYS A 270 4.19 17.82 4.18
N LEU A 271 2.97 17.94 4.70
CA LEU A 271 1.89 16.97 4.44
C LEU A 271 1.52 16.90 2.95
N ARG A 272 1.62 18.01 2.21
CA ARG A 272 1.41 17.99 0.76
C ARG A 272 2.48 17.16 0.07
N ILE A 273 3.75 17.30 0.45
CA ILE A 273 4.85 16.51 -0.11
C ILE A 273 4.64 15.01 0.18
N MET A 274 4.26 14.69 1.43
CA MET A 274 3.87 13.33 1.82
C MET A 274 2.76 12.76 0.92
N SER A 275 1.73 13.53 0.62
CA SER A 275 0.64 13.09 -0.27
C SER A 275 1.10 12.87 -1.72
N LEU A 276 2.04 13.67 -2.22
CA LEU A 276 2.62 13.52 -3.56
C LEU A 276 3.50 12.27 -3.64
N GLN A 277 4.37 12.07 -2.64
CA GLN A 277 5.20 10.88 -2.50
C GLN A 277 4.35 9.61 -2.42
N GLN A 278 3.28 9.63 -1.62
CA GLN A 278 2.35 8.51 -1.53
C GLN A 278 1.60 8.26 -2.84
N SER A 279 1.24 9.31 -3.58
CA SER A 279 0.60 9.15 -4.90
C SER A 279 1.57 8.56 -5.93
N ASP A 280 2.84 8.98 -5.93
CA ASP A 280 3.84 8.37 -6.82
C ASP A 280 4.10 6.91 -6.46
N MET A 281 4.22 6.61 -5.18
CA MET A 281 4.31 5.23 -4.69
C MET A 281 3.09 4.41 -5.12
N ALA A 282 1.87 4.92 -4.92
CA ALA A 282 0.64 4.25 -5.34
C ALA A 282 0.59 4.02 -6.86
N ARG A 283 1.10 4.94 -7.70
CA ARG A 283 1.23 4.72 -9.15
C ARG A 283 2.22 3.61 -9.49
N ASN A 284 3.33 3.54 -8.76
CA ASN A 284 4.31 2.45 -8.90
C ASN A 284 3.74 1.10 -8.44
N PHE A 285 2.71 1.11 -7.58
CA PHE A 285 1.93 -0.05 -7.17
C PHE A 285 0.50 0.06 -7.70
N VAL A 286 0.30 -0.04 -9.03
CA VAL A 286 -1.00 0.14 -9.73
C VAL A 286 -2.19 -0.49 -8.98
N HIS A 287 -2.00 -1.63 -8.32
CA HIS A 287 -3.01 -2.28 -7.48
C HIS A 287 -3.49 -1.47 -6.28
N SER A 288 -2.62 -0.69 -5.62
CA SER A 288 -3.03 0.26 -4.58
C SER A 288 -4.07 1.26 -5.10
N CYS A 289 -4.05 1.57 -6.41
CA CYS A 289 -5.07 2.40 -7.02
C CYS A 289 -6.35 1.64 -7.41
N MET A 290 -6.21 0.34 -7.70
CA MET A 290 -7.31 -0.56 -8.07
C MET A 290 -7.89 -1.34 -6.88
N HIS A 291 -7.48 -1.01 -5.64
CA HIS A 291 -7.86 -1.76 -4.44
C HIS A 291 -9.38 -1.89 -4.31
N HIS A 292 -10.13 -0.82 -4.58
CA HIS A 292 -11.59 -0.82 -4.55
C HIS A 292 -12.17 -1.88 -5.49
N PHE A 293 -11.73 -1.88 -6.76
CA PHE A 293 -12.17 -2.85 -7.75
C PHE A 293 -11.93 -4.28 -7.28
N TYR A 294 -10.75 -4.58 -6.76
CA TYR A 294 -10.41 -5.92 -6.32
C TYR A 294 -11.12 -6.37 -5.06
N LEU A 295 -11.26 -5.50 -4.05
CA LEU A 295 -11.96 -5.82 -2.81
C LEU A 295 -13.46 -6.01 -3.05
N VAL A 296 -14.06 -5.21 -3.94
CA VAL A 296 -15.45 -5.39 -4.40
C VAL A 296 -15.59 -6.70 -5.17
N LEU A 297 -14.68 -7.01 -6.09
CA LEU A 297 -14.74 -8.26 -6.85
C LEU A 297 -14.58 -9.48 -5.95
N LEU A 298 -13.64 -9.46 -5.01
CA LEU A 298 -13.38 -10.55 -4.07
C LEU A 298 -14.55 -10.76 -3.11
N SER A 299 -15.10 -9.69 -2.55
CA SER A 299 -16.26 -9.75 -1.66
C SER A 299 -17.52 -10.22 -2.40
N THR A 300 -17.73 -9.76 -3.63
CA THR A 300 -18.84 -10.18 -4.49
C THR A 300 -18.73 -11.65 -4.85
N ALA A 301 -17.54 -12.13 -5.24
CA ALA A 301 -17.30 -13.55 -5.51
C ALA A 301 -17.56 -14.41 -4.26
N ALA A 302 -17.03 -14.00 -3.10
CA ALA A 302 -17.25 -14.72 -1.84
C ALA A 302 -18.73 -14.81 -1.46
N LEU A 303 -19.48 -13.70 -1.57
CA LEU A 303 -20.93 -13.67 -1.30
C LEU A 303 -21.72 -14.48 -2.33
N TYR A 304 -21.41 -14.36 -3.61
CA TYR A 304 -22.05 -15.12 -4.68
C TYR A 304 -21.95 -16.62 -4.40
N TYR A 305 -20.74 -17.13 -4.13
CA TYR A 305 -20.56 -18.54 -3.81
C TYR A 305 -21.21 -18.94 -2.48
N CYS A 306 -21.27 -18.04 -1.50
CA CYS A 306 -22.03 -18.27 -0.26
C CYS A 306 -23.52 -18.46 -0.55
N MET A 307 -24.12 -17.61 -1.40
CA MET A 307 -25.53 -17.72 -1.78
C MET A 307 -25.80 -18.99 -2.59
N MET A 308 -24.89 -19.35 -3.51
CA MET A 308 -25.00 -20.56 -4.32
C MET A 308 -25.04 -21.86 -3.48
N GLN A 309 -24.53 -21.86 -2.24
CA GLN A 309 -24.63 -23.01 -1.33
C GLN A 309 -26.07 -23.31 -0.89
N PHE A 310 -26.97 -22.32 -0.91
CA PHE A 310 -28.35 -22.46 -0.41
C PHE A 310 -29.38 -22.76 -1.50
N LEU A 311 -28.94 -22.94 -2.75
CA LEU A 311 -29.85 -23.34 -3.83
C LEU A 311 -30.33 -24.79 -3.66
N PRO A 312 -31.60 -25.11 -3.98
CA PRO A 312 -32.12 -26.46 -3.91
C PRO A 312 -31.25 -27.45 -4.72
N GLY A 313 -31.00 -28.63 -4.15
CA GLY A 313 -30.18 -29.67 -4.78
C GLY A 313 -28.66 -29.51 -4.62
N ARG A 314 -28.19 -28.53 -3.84
CA ARG A 314 -26.77 -28.34 -3.54
C ARG A 314 -26.38 -28.85 -2.15
N LYS A 315 -25.17 -29.40 -2.04
CA LYS A 315 -24.56 -29.77 -0.75
C LYS A 315 -24.02 -28.52 -0.05
N VAL A 316 -24.56 -28.20 1.11
CA VAL A 316 -24.11 -27.07 1.93
C VAL A 316 -22.76 -27.39 2.56
N SER A 317 -21.75 -26.59 2.22
CA SER A 317 -20.42 -26.64 2.84
C SER A 317 -20.26 -25.54 3.88
N ILE A 318 -20.23 -25.92 5.16
CA ILE A 318 -19.97 -25.00 6.29
C ILE A 318 -18.67 -24.24 6.08
N MET A 319 -17.65 -24.93 5.54
CA MET A 319 -16.35 -24.34 5.27
C MET A 319 -16.46 -23.15 4.30
N VAL A 320 -17.17 -23.33 3.18
CA VAL A 320 -17.37 -22.26 2.17
C VAL A 320 -18.11 -21.08 2.80
N ILE A 321 -19.17 -21.34 3.57
CA ILE A 321 -19.94 -20.28 4.24
C ILE A 321 -19.03 -19.48 5.19
N MET A 322 -18.30 -20.18 6.08
CA MET A 322 -17.45 -19.51 7.07
C MET A 322 -16.31 -18.71 6.43
N SER A 323 -15.59 -19.28 5.46
CA SER A 323 -14.52 -18.56 4.78
C SER A 323 -15.06 -17.40 3.93
N SER A 324 -16.24 -17.53 3.31
CA SER A 324 -16.88 -16.44 2.58
C SER A 324 -17.23 -15.27 3.49
N LEU A 325 -17.81 -15.55 4.66
CA LEU A 325 -18.12 -14.52 5.65
C LEU A 325 -16.86 -13.80 6.13
N VAL A 326 -15.78 -14.55 6.40
CA VAL A 326 -14.51 -13.95 6.83
C VAL A 326 -13.89 -13.09 5.72
N ILE A 327 -13.85 -13.57 4.48
CA ILE A 327 -13.35 -12.79 3.33
C ILE A 327 -14.19 -11.54 3.13
N PHE A 328 -15.53 -11.64 3.20
CA PHE A 328 -16.43 -10.50 3.08
C PHE A 328 -16.19 -9.46 4.17
N VAL A 329 -16.08 -9.88 5.43
CA VAL A 329 -15.83 -8.97 6.56
C VAL A 329 -14.47 -8.30 6.41
N ILE A 330 -13.40 -9.05 6.12
CA ILE A 330 -12.04 -8.48 5.96
C ILE A 330 -12.01 -7.48 4.80
N SER A 331 -12.55 -7.84 3.63
CA SER A 331 -12.60 -6.94 2.48
C SER A 331 -13.41 -5.67 2.77
N SER A 332 -14.56 -5.81 3.43
CA SER A 332 -15.40 -4.66 3.83
C SER A 332 -14.70 -3.75 4.82
N VAL A 333 -13.96 -4.33 5.79
CA VAL A 333 -13.17 -3.60 6.79
C VAL A 333 -12.04 -2.81 6.11
N ILE A 334 -11.26 -3.45 5.23
CA ILE A 334 -10.18 -2.78 4.49
C ILE A 334 -10.74 -1.64 3.63
N GLU A 335 -11.81 -1.90 2.88
CA GLU A 335 -12.42 -0.91 2.01
C GLU A 335 -12.99 0.27 2.80
N TYR A 336 -13.75 -0.02 3.86
CA TYR A 336 -14.27 0.98 4.78
C TYR A 336 -13.15 1.85 5.36
N PHE A 337 -12.02 1.24 5.73
CA PHE A 337 -10.87 1.97 6.25
C PHE A 337 -10.33 2.97 5.23
N VAL A 338 -10.00 2.48 4.03
CA VAL A 338 -9.36 3.31 3.01
C VAL A 338 -10.28 4.47 2.63
N ILE A 339 -11.55 4.19 2.32
CA ILE A 339 -12.54 5.23 1.98
C ILE A 339 -12.71 6.22 3.14
N CYS A 340 -12.98 5.73 4.35
CA CYS A 340 -13.33 6.61 5.46
C CYS A 340 -12.16 7.48 5.90
N PHE A 341 -10.94 6.95 5.96
CA PHE A 341 -9.80 7.73 6.43
C PHE A 341 -9.26 8.69 5.37
N ILE A 342 -9.34 8.34 4.08
CA ILE A 342 -9.05 9.30 3.01
C ILE A 342 -10.08 10.43 3.01
N ALA A 343 -11.38 10.09 3.12
CA ALA A 343 -12.45 11.08 3.21
C ALA A 343 -12.28 11.99 4.43
N LYS A 344 -11.95 11.42 5.60
CA LYS A 344 -11.66 12.19 6.82
C LYS A 344 -10.41 13.06 6.70
N GLY A 345 -9.34 12.57 6.05
CA GLY A 345 -8.14 13.35 5.75
C GLY A 345 -8.47 14.56 4.87
N SER A 346 -9.18 14.32 3.76
CA SER A 346 -9.64 15.37 2.84
C SER A 346 -10.56 16.39 3.52
N SER A 347 -11.52 15.92 4.31
CA SER A 347 -12.44 16.78 5.08
C SER A 347 -11.68 17.62 6.11
N ALA A 348 -10.78 17.03 6.89
CA ALA A 348 -9.94 17.74 7.85
C ALA A 348 -9.06 18.79 7.17
N SER A 349 -8.56 18.48 5.97
CA SER A 349 -7.73 19.39 5.18
C SER A 349 -8.51 20.61 4.67
N LYS A 350 -9.75 20.38 4.19
CA LYS A 350 -10.67 21.47 3.83
C LYS A 350 -11.05 22.32 5.06
N ASP A 351 -11.30 21.68 6.19
CA ASP A 351 -11.63 22.33 7.47
C ASP A 351 -10.46 23.21 7.97
N PHE A 352 -9.22 22.72 7.87
CA PHE A 352 -8.01 23.50 8.14
C PHE A 352 -7.98 24.78 7.29
N ILE A 353 -8.09 24.66 5.96
CA ILE A 353 -8.03 25.81 5.04
C ILE A 353 -9.13 26.82 5.37
N ALA A 354 -10.36 26.35 5.61
CA ALA A 354 -11.49 27.21 5.94
C ALA A 354 -11.25 27.99 7.23
N ARG A 355 -10.81 27.33 8.30
CA ARG A 355 -10.55 27.96 9.60
C ARG A 355 -9.39 28.94 9.56
N MET A 356 -8.30 28.55 8.91
CA MET A 356 -7.14 29.43 8.77
C MET A 356 -7.49 30.68 7.96
N ARG A 357 -8.38 30.57 6.95
CA ARG A 357 -8.92 31.73 6.23
C ARG A 357 -9.80 32.62 7.11
N ILE A 358 -10.60 32.06 8.02
CA ILE A 358 -11.43 32.85 8.95
C ILE A 358 -10.56 33.57 9.98
N ILE A 359 -9.52 32.91 10.51
CA ILE A 359 -8.65 33.46 11.56
C ILE A 359 -7.71 34.52 10.98
N HIS A 360 -7.04 34.21 9.86
CA HIS A 360 -5.98 35.06 9.29
C HIS A 360 -6.41 35.83 8.04
N GLY A 361 -7.68 35.75 7.65
CA GLY A 361 -8.17 36.36 6.42
C GLY A 361 -8.07 37.88 6.38
N ARG A 362 -7.92 38.57 7.51
CA ARG A 362 -7.75 40.03 7.53
C ARG A 362 -6.39 40.48 6.97
N ASP A 363 -5.35 39.67 7.16
CA ASP A 363 -3.99 39.95 6.67
C ASP A 363 -3.88 39.60 5.18
N LYS A 364 -3.50 40.59 4.35
CA LYS A 364 -3.40 40.46 2.89
C LYS A 364 -2.41 39.36 2.48
N ARG A 365 -1.24 39.27 3.15
CA ARG A 365 -0.19 38.29 2.82
C ARG A 365 -0.67 36.88 3.19
N LYS A 366 -1.17 36.69 4.40
CA LYS A 366 -1.68 35.38 4.87
C LYS A 366 -2.87 34.91 4.04
N ARG A 367 -3.77 35.83 3.65
CA ARG A 367 -4.88 35.52 2.74
C ARG A 367 -4.39 35.01 1.39
N ALA A 368 -3.36 35.63 0.81
CA ALA A 368 -2.76 35.17 -0.45
C ALA A 368 -2.17 33.76 -0.30
N THR A 369 -1.43 33.50 0.78
CA THR A 369 -0.92 32.15 1.10
C THR A 369 -2.05 31.13 1.23
N MET A 370 -3.13 31.44 1.93
CA MET A 370 -4.27 30.53 2.09
C MET A 370 -5.03 30.25 0.78
N ARG A 371 -5.00 31.18 -0.18
CA ARG A 371 -5.61 30.99 -1.51
C ARG A 371 -4.79 30.08 -2.42
N SER A 372 -3.48 29.97 -2.21
CA SER A 372 -2.62 29.08 -2.97
C SER A 372 -2.57 27.65 -2.43
N LEU A 373 -3.09 27.42 -1.22
CA LEU A 373 -3.22 26.09 -0.65
C LEU A 373 -4.36 25.32 -1.31
N LEU A 374 -4.06 24.09 -1.72
CA LEU A 374 -5.04 23.09 -2.15
C LEU A 374 -5.21 22.07 -1.04
N PRO A 375 -6.40 21.47 -0.87
CA PRO A 375 -6.61 20.37 0.05
C PRO A 375 -5.58 19.25 -0.18
N ASN A 376 -4.86 18.86 0.87
CA ASN A 376 -4.06 17.65 0.90
C ASN A 376 -5.00 16.43 0.92
N PHE A 377 -4.90 15.58 -0.09
CA PHE A 377 -5.54 14.28 -0.14
C PHE A 377 -4.64 13.33 -0.95
N ILE A 378 -4.65 12.05 -0.60
CA ILE A 378 -4.05 11.03 -1.45
C ILE A 378 -5.07 10.71 -2.52
N ASN A 379 -4.73 10.98 -3.77
CA ASN A 379 -5.52 10.46 -4.88
C ASN A 379 -5.11 9.01 -5.15
N LEU A 380 -5.91 8.06 -4.68
CA LEU A 380 -5.75 6.65 -5.03
C LEU A 380 -6.49 6.27 -6.31
N GLU A 381 -7.38 7.12 -6.84
CA GLU A 381 -8.12 6.77 -8.04
C GLU A 381 -7.29 7.08 -9.29
N ILE A 382 -7.23 6.11 -10.21
CA ILE A 382 -6.83 6.35 -11.61
C ILE A 382 -8.00 7.05 -12.32
N VAL A 383 -8.45 8.20 -11.82
CA VAL A 383 -9.30 9.07 -12.63
C VAL A 383 -8.38 9.69 -13.66
N GLY A 384 -8.44 9.12 -14.86
CA GLY A 384 -7.58 9.44 -15.99
C GLY A 384 -7.54 10.93 -16.27
N LYS A 385 -6.43 11.58 -15.87
CA LYS A 385 -5.97 12.78 -16.59
C LYS A 385 -5.51 12.45 -18.01
N GLY A 386 -5.32 11.16 -18.34
CA GLY A 386 -4.86 10.67 -19.64
C GLY A 386 -5.92 10.60 -20.74
N LEU A 387 -7.20 10.89 -20.46
CA LEU A 387 -8.27 10.83 -21.47
C LEU A 387 -9.01 12.17 -21.68
N SER A 388 -8.70 13.21 -20.91
CA SER A 388 -9.46 14.47 -21.00
C SER A 388 -8.69 15.70 -21.44
N GLU A 389 -7.37 15.83 -21.29
CA GLU A 389 -6.73 17.12 -21.62
C GLU A 389 -5.28 17.00 -22.11
N ASN A 390 -5.13 17.24 -23.41
CA ASN A 390 -4.19 18.20 -23.99
C ASN A 390 -2.76 18.31 -23.38
N PRO A 391 -1.70 18.06 -24.17
CA PRO A 391 -0.30 18.20 -23.75
C PRO A 391 0.12 19.61 -23.30
N LEU A 392 -0.76 20.61 -23.41
CA LEU A 392 -0.54 21.98 -22.98
C LEU A 392 -0.55 22.20 -21.45
N PHE A 393 -1.17 21.31 -20.65
CA PHE A 393 -1.26 21.48 -19.20
C PHE A 393 -0.08 20.84 -18.41
N SER A 394 0.52 19.78 -18.97
CA SER A 394 1.82 19.24 -18.53
C SER A 394 2.93 20.29 -18.68
N LEU A 395 2.87 21.08 -19.75
CA LEU A 395 3.78 22.22 -20.00
C LEU A 395 3.58 23.40 -19.04
N LYS A 396 2.36 23.65 -18.52
CA LYS A 396 2.13 24.69 -17.50
C LYS A 396 2.56 24.28 -16.08
N PHE A 397 2.61 22.98 -15.78
CA PHE A 397 3.18 22.45 -14.53
C PHE A 397 4.71 22.35 -14.62
N SER A 398 5.24 22.03 -15.81
CA SER A 398 6.66 22.16 -16.18
C SER A 398 7.19 23.55 -15.83
N ASN A 399 6.45 24.62 -16.16
CA ASN A 399 6.81 26.01 -15.87
C ASN A 399 6.95 26.40 -14.38
N LYS A 400 6.43 25.59 -13.44
CA LYS A 400 6.56 25.83 -11.98
C LYS A 400 7.60 24.94 -11.31
N MET A 401 7.96 23.83 -11.97
CA MET A 401 9.15 23.05 -11.69
C MET A 401 10.41 23.81 -12.15
N THR A 402 10.26 24.62 -13.19
CA THR A 402 11.17 25.71 -13.57
C THR A 402 11.35 26.77 -12.50
N GLU A 403 10.65 26.71 -11.33
CA GLU A 403 10.83 27.52 -10.11
C GLU A 403 11.51 26.75 -8.94
N ASN A 404 11.92 25.50 -9.16
CA ASN A 404 12.86 24.80 -8.27
C ASN A 404 14.23 24.59 -8.96
N LEU A 405 14.26 24.88 -10.26
CA LEU A 405 15.38 24.91 -11.18
C LEU A 405 16.46 25.96 -10.79
N GLU A 406 16.19 27.24 -10.49
CA GLU A 406 17.13 28.34 -10.14
C GLU A 406 17.89 28.11 -8.85
N LYS A 407 17.32 27.42 -7.85
CA LYS A 407 18.08 27.10 -6.63
C LYS A 407 19.06 25.95 -6.85
N ALA A 408 18.73 25.00 -7.71
CA ALA A 408 19.70 24.04 -8.23
C ALA A 408 20.75 24.74 -9.13
N LEU A 409 20.30 25.68 -9.99
CA LEU A 409 21.15 26.51 -10.86
C LEU A 409 22.15 27.37 -10.06
N GLN A 410 21.81 27.78 -8.83
CA GLN A 410 22.71 28.57 -7.98
C GLN A 410 23.82 27.73 -7.34
N ILE A 411 23.61 26.43 -7.13
CA ILE A 411 24.57 25.50 -6.51
C ILE A 411 25.51 24.88 -7.54
N THR A 412 25.08 24.78 -8.80
CA THR A 412 25.87 24.21 -9.92
C THR A 412 26.63 25.24 -10.76
N GLY A 413 26.56 26.54 -10.43
CA GLY A 413 27.23 27.62 -11.16
C GLY A 413 26.44 28.25 -12.31
N LEU A 414 25.14 27.95 -12.43
CA LEU A 414 24.21 28.43 -13.47
C LEU A 414 23.43 29.71 -13.07
N LEU A 415 24.06 30.60 -12.32
CA LEU A 415 23.46 31.76 -11.62
C LEU A 415 22.85 32.86 -12.51
N GLN A 416 22.95 32.78 -13.83
CA GLN A 416 22.46 33.81 -14.77
C GLN A 416 20.94 33.75 -15.07
N TYR A 417 20.22 32.81 -14.46
CA TYR A 417 18.74 32.72 -14.54
C TYR A 417 18.01 33.29 -13.30
N LYS A 418 18.76 33.76 -12.30
CA LYS A 418 18.46 34.11 -10.89
C LYS A 418 17.32 35.11 -10.49
N ASP A 419 16.70 35.91 -11.35
CA ASP A 419 15.84 37.01 -10.85
C ASP A 419 14.33 36.72 -10.83
N LYS A 420 13.87 35.53 -11.28
CA LYS A 420 12.45 35.14 -11.27
C LYS A 420 12.02 34.29 -10.07
N PHE A 421 12.94 33.71 -9.29
CA PHE A 421 12.59 32.88 -8.11
C PHE A 421 12.44 33.65 -6.78
N ARG A 422 12.43 34.99 -6.82
CA ARG A 422 12.80 35.89 -5.70
C ARG A 422 11.68 36.35 -4.74
N GLU A 423 10.45 35.82 -4.77
CA GLU A 423 9.36 36.29 -3.87
C GLU A 423 8.93 35.32 -2.74
N ILE A 424 9.52 34.12 -2.60
CA ILE A 424 9.03 33.11 -1.64
C ILE A 424 10.16 32.50 -0.78
N ASP A 425 10.01 32.64 0.54
CA ASP A 425 11.00 32.42 1.61
C ASP A 425 10.86 31.04 2.29
N VAL A 426 11.84 30.13 2.12
CA VAL A 426 12.08 28.89 2.94
C VAL A 426 13.54 28.41 2.77
N ASP A 427 14.35 28.47 3.83
CA ASP A 427 15.73 27.95 3.92
C ASP A 427 15.85 26.88 5.04
N ASP A 428 15.55 25.61 4.75
CA ASP A 428 15.72 24.50 5.70
C ASP A 428 16.52 23.34 5.07
N PRO A 429 17.78 23.10 5.47
CA PRO A 429 18.64 22.09 4.86
C PRO A 429 18.16 20.64 5.12
N ILE A 430 17.32 20.40 6.12
CA ILE A 430 16.72 19.08 6.38
C ILE A 430 15.63 18.78 5.34
N PHE A 431 14.88 19.80 4.93
CA PHE A 431 13.86 19.70 3.87
C PHE A 431 14.49 19.39 2.50
N LEU A 432 15.66 19.96 2.21
CA LEU A 432 16.40 19.67 0.98
C LEU A 432 16.94 18.23 0.97
N LYS A 433 17.48 17.73 2.09
CA LYS A 433 17.89 16.31 2.21
C LYS A 433 16.73 15.32 2.05
N LEU A 434 15.53 15.68 2.53
CA LEU A 434 14.31 14.88 2.33
C LEU A 434 13.87 14.85 0.85
N LEU A 435 14.03 15.97 0.13
CA LEU A 435 13.78 16.02 -1.32
C LEU A 435 14.82 15.24 -2.10
N ASP A 436 16.10 15.31 -1.74
CA ASP A 436 17.19 14.56 -2.39
C ASP A 436 17.03 13.04 -2.19
N SER A 437 16.59 12.60 -1.01
CA SER A 437 16.27 11.19 -0.73
C SER A 437 15.12 10.66 -1.61
N ALA A 438 14.14 11.51 -1.94
CA ALA A 438 13.04 11.20 -2.86
C ALA A 438 13.45 11.32 -4.34
N ALA A 439 14.40 12.21 -4.67
CA ALA A 439 14.87 12.49 -6.03
C ALA A 439 15.74 11.37 -6.62
N GLY A 440 16.37 10.52 -5.78
CA GLY A 440 17.13 9.36 -6.25
C GLY A 440 16.33 8.38 -7.13
N SER A 441 14.99 8.40 -7.06
CA SER A 441 14.13 7.62 -7.97
C SER A 441 13.97 8.22 -9.38
N VAL A 442 14.30 9.49 -9.58
CA VAL A 442 14.22 10.20 -10.86
C VAL A 442 15.54 10.08 -11.63
N GLU A 443 16.67 10.18 -10.94
CA GLU A 443 18.01 9.97 -11.52
C GLU A 443 18.18 8.55 -12.10
N ASP A 444 17.72 7.52 -11.39
CA ASP A 444 17.72 6.14 -11.89
C ASP A 444 16.90 5.97 -13.19
N ARG A 445 15.82 6.76 -13.36
CA ARG A 445 14.98 6.74 -14.57
C ARG A 445 15.65 7.51 -15.72
N LEU A 446 16.42 8.54 -15.42
CA LEU A 446 17.22 9.26 -16.42
C LEU A 446 18.45 8.46 -16.87
N LEU A 447 19.09 7.71 -15.96
CA LEU A 447 20.20 6.81 -16.28
C LEU A 447 19.76 5.54 -17.01
N ALA A 448 18.57 4.99 -16.71
CA ALA A 448 18.00 3.86 -17.45
C ALA A 448 17.53 4.24 -18.87
N ILE A 449 17.19 5.51 -19.12
CA ILE A 449 16.89 6.04 -20.46
C ILE A 449 18.19 6.41 -21.21
N GLY A 450 19.26 6.74 -20.49
CA GLY A 450 20.58 7.05 -21.07
C GLY A 450 21.41 5.83 -21.50
N ASN A 451 21.15 4.64 -20.93
CA ASN A 451 21.93 3.42 -21.21
C ASN A 451 21.25 2.40 -22.15
N SER A 452 20.08 2.71 -22.72
CA SER A 452 19.37 1.81 -23.65
C SER A 452 19.57 2.15 -25.13
N SER A 453 20.54 3.00 -25.50
CA SER A 453 20.75 3.43 -26.90
C SER A 453 22.07 2.99 -27.56
N VAL A 454 22.87 2.12 -26.93
CA VAL A 454 24.11 1.62 -27.54
C VAL A 454 24.30 0.13 -27.27
N CYS A 455 23.62 -0.74 -28.04
CA CYS A 455 24.16 -2.05 -28.44
C CYS A 455 23.18 -2.77 -29.41
N TRP A 456 23.05 -2.30 -30.65
CA TRP A 456 22.61 -3.13 -31.78
C TRP A 456 23.34 -2.63 -33.04
N SER A 457 24.60 -3.04 -33.17
CA SER A 457 25.30 -3.13 -34.45
C SER A 457 26.23 -4.33 -34.37
N GLN A 458 26.01 -5.31 -35.26
CA GLN A 458 26.70 -6.61 -35.40
C GLN A 458 26.18 -7.76 -34.50
N ILE A 459 25.15 -8.45 -34.97
CA ILE A 459 25.17 -9.82 -35.56
C ILE A 459 23.75 -10.12 -36.06
#